data_AF-A0A2M7IF32-F1
#
_entry.id   AF-A0A2M7IF32-F1
#
_cell.length_a   1.000
_cell.length_b   1.000
_cell.length_c   1.000
_cell.angle_alpha   90.00
_cell.angle_beta   90.00
_cell.angle_gamma   90.00
#
_symmetry.space_group_name_H-M   'P 1'
#
loop_
_entity.id
_entity.type
_entity.pdbx_description
1 polymer ?
#
loop_
_entity_poly.entity_id
_entity_poly.type
_entity_poly.pdbx_seq_one_letter_code
_entity_poly.pdbx_strand_id
1 'polypeptide(L)'
;MEKGIRLATVAVPRPHLSHAKICGNYPATLMTKQLAMKNGYDEGLQLCDGLVAEASAANIFIVKNKRLITPPLSLSILPGITRDTIMTLVI
;
A
#
# COMPACT_ATOMS: atom_id res chain seq x y z
N MET A 1 10.13 18.48 5.81
CA MET A 1 9.60 17.20 6.34
C MET A 1 10.80 16.31 6.62
N GLU A 2 11.24 16.19 7.88
CA GLU A 2 12.48 15.47 8.21
C GLU A 2 12.27 14.10 8.87
N LYS A 3 11.08 13.81 9.41
CA LYS A 3 10.78 12.53 10.04
C LYS A 3 9.74 11.78 9.20
N GLY A 4 10.08 10.56 8.79
CA GLY A 4 9.16 9.64 8.13
C GLY A 4 8.00 9.21 9.04
N ILE A 5 7.15 8.32 8.53
CA ILE A 5 5.97 7.82 9.26
C ILE A 5 6.17 6.38 9.73
N ARG A 6 5.44 5.97 10.77
CA ARG A 6 5.41 4.61 11.30
C ARG A 6 4.27 3.83 10.65
N LEU A 7 4.61 2.71 10.03
CA LEU A 7 3.68 1.83 9.30
C LEU A 7 3.48 0.52 10.08
N ALA A 8 2.23 0.09 10.26
CA ALA A 8 1.90 -1.21 10.84
C ALA A 8 1.36 -2.17 9.80
N THR A 9 1.76 -3.44 9.84
CA THR A 9 1.07 -4.49 9.07
C THR A 9 -0.25 -4.82 9.74
N VAL A 10 -1.34 -4.81 8.98
CA VAL A 10 -2.70 -5.06 9.50
C VAL A 10 -3.34 -6.23 8.77
N ALA A 11 -3.90 -7.17 9.53
CA ALA A 11 -4.59 -8.33 9.00
C ALA A 11 -6.05 -7.98 8.61
N VAL A 12 -6.23 -7.15 7.59
CA VAL A 12 -7.54 -6.88 6.97
C VAL A 12 -7.58 -7.55 5.58
N PRO A 13 -8.59 -8.39 5.29
CA PRO A 13 -8.76 -8.98 3.98
C PRO A 13 -8.84 -7.91 2.89
N ARG A 14 -8.17 -8.17 1.77
CA ARG A 14 -8.05 -7.21 0.68
C ARG A 14 -9.18 -7.39 -0.34
N PRO A 15 -9.82 -6.31 -0.84
CA PRO A 15 -10.84 -6.41 -1.87
C PRO A 15 -10.28 -6.95 -3.19
N HIS A 16 -11.02 -7.86 -3.84
CA HIS A 16 -10.58 -8.46 -5.12
C HIS A 16 -10.51 -7.46 -6.28
N LEU A 17 -11.31 -6.39 -6.25
CA LEU A 17 -11.39 -5.37 -7.30
C LEU A 17 -10.44 -4.17 -7.07
N SER A 18 -9.34 -4.36 -6.34
CA SER A 18 -8.43 -3.28 -5.95
C SER A 18 -7.73 -2.57 -7.12
N HIS A 19 -7.73 -3.17 -8.33
CA HIS A 19 -7.23 -2.52 -9.54
C HIS A 19 -8.10 -1.35 -10.02
N ALA A 20 -9.39 -1.35 -9.65
CA ALA A 20 -10.31 -0.29 -10.00
C ALA A 20 -10.42 0.72 -8.85
N LYS A 21 -10.40 2.02 -9.18
CA LYS A 21 -10.60 3.08 -8.19
C LYS A 21 -12.09 3.31 -7.95
N ILE A 22 -12.70 2.44 -7.17
CA ILE A 22 -14.13 2.47 -6.86
C ILE A 22 -14.39 2.65 -5.36
N CYS A 23 -15.49 3.30 -5.00
CA CYS A 23 -15.87 3.53 -3.60
C CYS A 23 -15.98 2.22 -2.79
N GLY A 24 -16.41 1.12 -3.41
CA GLY A 24 -16.58 -0.18 -2.74
C GLY A 24 -15.30 -0.78 -2.15
N ASN A 25 -14.11 -0.33 -2.58
CA ASN A 25 -12.84 -0.81 -2.02
C ASN A 25 -12.43 -0.09 -0.73
N TYR A 26 -12.93 1.14 -0.50
CA TYR A 26 -12.50 2.01 0.59
C TYR A 26 -12.88 1.56 2.01
N PRO A 27 -13.99 0.82 2.26
CA PRO A 27 -14.28 0.33 3.60
C PRO A 27 -13.15 -0.53 4.20
N ALA A 28 -12.57 -1.43 3.40
CA ALA A 28 -11.47 -2.30 3.84
C ALA A 28 -10.17 -1.51 4.09
N THR A 29 -9.85 -0.54 3.22
CA THR A 29 -8.63 0.26 3.39
C THR A 29 -8.77 1.27 4.53
N LEU A 30 -9.96 1.83 4.75
CA LEU A 30 -10.27 2.66 5.91
C LEU A 30 -10.14 1.87 7.21
N MET A 31 -10.65 0.64 7.27
CA MET A 31 -10.45 -0.23 8.44
C MET A 31 -8.97 -0.50 8.70
N THR A 32 -8.17 -0.71 7.65
CA THR A 32 -6.71 -0.87 7.74
C THR A 32 -6.07 0.35 8.40
N LYS A 33 -6.41 1.57 7.93
CA LYS A 33 -5.92 2.83 8.53
C LYS A 33 -6.32 2.95 10.00
N GLN A 34 -7.60 2.74 10.31
CA GLN A 34 -8.13 2.90 11.66
C GLN A 34 -7.48 1.93 12.67
N LEU A 35 -7.27 0.68 12.28
CA LEU A 35 -6.61 -0.31 13.13
C LEU A 35 -5.14 0.04 13.39
N ALA A 36 -4.41 0.54 12.39
CA ALA A 36 -3.04 1.01 12.59
C ALA A 36 -3.00 2.22 13.55
N MET A 37 -3.88 3.21 13.34
CA MET A 37 -3.98 4.39 14.20
C MET A 37 -4.36 4.04 15.64
N LYS A 38 -5.30 3.11 15.84
CA LYS A 38 -5.69 2.64 17.17
C LYS A 38 -4.53 1.99 17.93
N ASN A 39 -3.56 1.41 17.22
CA ASN A 39 -2.35 0.83 17.79
C ASN A 39 -1.16 1.81 17.84
N GLY A 40 -1.42 3.10 17.64
CA GLY A 40 -0.41 4.14 17.77
C GLY A 40 0.54 4.26 16.58
N TYR A 41 0.16 3.79 15.39
CA TYR A 41 0.91 3.96 14.13
C TYR A 41 0.26 5.04 13.26
N ASP A 42 1.02 5.54 12.29
CA ASP A 42 0.57 6.63 11.43
C ASP A 42 -0.19 6.10 10.20
N GLU A 43 0.11 4.87 9.74
CA GLU A 43 -0.53 4.25 8.58
C GLU A 43 -0.55 2.71 8.68
N GLY A 44 -1.47 2.08 7.93
CA GLY A 44 -1.61 0.62 7.86
C GLY A 44 -1.19 0.04 6.50
N LEU A 45 -0.52 -1.10 6.54
CA LEU A 45 -0.06 -1.91 5.40
C LEU A 45 -0.93 -3.15 5.26
N GLN A 46 -1.50 -3.36 4.08
CA GLN A 46 -2.29 -4.56 3.76
C GLN A 46 -1.42 -5.64 3.12
N LEU A 47 -1.83 -6.88 3.35
CA LEU A 47 -1.28 -8.06 2.70
C LEU A 47 -2.31 -8.66 1.73
N CYS A 48 -1.82 -9.32 0.69
CA CYS A 48 -2.59 -10.20 -0.20
C CYS A 48 -1.86 -11.53 -0.23
N ASP A 49 -2.50 -12.60 0.23
CA ASP A 49 -1.91 -13.96 0.29
C ASP A 49 -0.55 -14.01 1.01
N GLY A 50 -0.42 -13.26 2.10
CA GLY A 50 0.82 -13.16 2.88
C GLY A 50 1.92 -12.28 2.27
N LEU A 51 1.70 -11.74 1.06
CA LEU A 51 2.61 -10.82 0.38
C LEU A 51 2.23 -9.37 0.65
N VAL A 52 3.23 -8.49 0.67
CA VAL A 52 3.04 -7.04 0.78
C VAL A 52 2.26 -6.52 -0.42
N ALA A 53 1.14 -5.83 -0.19
CA ALA A 53 0.32 -5.22 -1.23
C ALA A 53 0.52 -3.70 -1.30
N GLU A 54 -0.21 -2.93 -0.51
CA GLU A 54 -0.10 -1.48 -0.44
C GLU A 54 -0.63 -0.95 0.90
N ALA A 55 -0.40 0.33 1.17
CA ALA A 55 -1.01 1.01 2.30
C ALA A 55 -2.48 1.36 2.02
N SER A 56 -3.20 1.90 3.02
CA SER A 56 -4.63 2.23 2.88
C SER A 56 -4.96 3.16 1.69
N ALA A 57 -4.05 4.04 1.32
CA ALA A 57 -4.24 5.00 0.23
C ALA A 57 -2.97 5.26 -0.61
N ALA A 58 -1.96 4.40 -0.53
CA ALA A 58 -0.69 4.59 -1.23
C ALA A 58 -0.02 3.27 -1.59
N ASN A 59 0.55 3.18 -2.81
CA ASN A 59 1.43 2.08 -3.18
C ASN A 59 2.72 2.10 -2.33
N ILE A 60 3.35 0.94 -2.17
CA ILE A 60 4.58 0.79 -1.36
C ILE A 60 5.78 0.52 -2.25
N PHE A 61 6.91 1.10 -1.84
CA PHE A 61 8.22 0.86 -2.40
C PHE A 61 9.21 0.54 -1.28
N ILE A 62 10.18 -0.31 -1.57
CA ILE A 62 11.36 -0.52 -0.73
C ILE A 62 12.61 -0.31 -1.58
N VAL A 63 13.68 0.17 -0.96
CA VAL A 63 15.00 0.23 -1.58
C VAL A 63 15.88 -0.81 -0.91
N LYS A 64 16.36 -1.78 -1.69
CA LYS A 64 17.28 -2.83 -1.21
C LYS A 64 18.36 -3.04 -2.24
N ASN A 65 19.62 -3.09 -1.80
CA ASN A 65 20.78 -3.30 -2.68
C ASN A 65 20.81 -2.34 -3.88
N LYS A 66 20.55 -1.05 -3.64
CA LYS A 66 20.45 0.00 -4.68
C LYS A 66 19.40 -0.26 -5.77
N ARG A 67 18.40 -1.12 -5.50
CA ARG A 67 17.27 -1.38 -6.39
C ARG A 67 15.97 -0.94 -5.72
N LEU A 68 15.13 -0.28 -6.50
CA LEU A 68 13.75 0.01 -6.12
C LEU A 68 12.89 -1.24 -6.37
N ILE A 69 12.15 -1.67 -5.37
CA ILE A 69 11.29 -2.86 -5.42
C ILE A 69 9.89 -2.43 -4.97
N THR A 70 8.87 -2.83 -5.72
CA THR A 70 7.46 -2.60 -5.42
C THR A 70 6.66 -3.84 -5.78
N PRO A 71 5.53 -4.11 -5.11
CA PRO A 71 4.67 -5.22 -5.50
C PRO A 71 4.23 -5.13 -6.98
N PRO A 72 4.11 -6.27 -7.68
CA PRO A 72 3.71 -6.29 -9.07
C PRO A 72 2.22 -5.95 -9.20
N LEU A 73 1.82 -5.38 -10.34
CA LEU A 73 0.41 -5.10 -10.64
C LEU A 73 -0.45 -6.35 -10.83
N SER A 74 0.16 -7.54 -10.90
CA SER A 74 -0.56 -8.82 -10.87
C SER A 74 -1.07 -9.18 -9.48
N LEU A 75 -0.50 -8.60 -8.42
CA LEU A 75 -1.09 -8.64 -7.09
C LEU A 75 -2.25 -7.64 -7.05
N SER A 76 -3.28 -7.88 -6.24
CA SER A 76 -4.50 -7.04 -6.18
C SER A 76 -4.22 -5.61 -5.68
N ILE A 77 -3.49 -4.76 -6.40
CA ILE A 77 -3.10 -3.40 -6.02
C ILE A 77 -3.57 -2.37 -7.05
N LEU A 78 -3.72 -1.12 -6.63
CA LEU A 78 -4.13 -0.06 -7.55
C LEU A 78 -2.95 0.32 -8.47
N PRO A 79 -3.14 0.40 -9.80
CA PRO A 79 -2.14 0.97 -10.71
C PRO A 79 -2.07 2.49 -10.53
N GLY A 80 -1.43 2.94 -9.45
CA GLY A 80 -1.35 4.35 -9.08
C GLY A 80 -0.52 5.18 -10.07
N ILE A 81 -1.01 6.37 -10.42
CA ILE A 81 -0.31 7.30 -11.31
C ILE A 81 1.04 7.73 -10.73
N THR A 82 1.11 8.01 -9.42
CA THR A 82 2.37 8.34 -8.74
C THR A 82 3.36 7.18 -8.78
N ARG A 83 2.88 5.94 -8.64
CA ARG A 83 3.72 4.75 -8.79
C ARG A 83 4.30 4.67 -10.19
N ASP A 84 3.47 4.85 -11.21
CA ASP A 84 3.90 4.84 -12.61
C ASP A 84 4.96 5.92 -12.92
N THR A 85 4.74 7.13 -12.40
CA THR A 85 5.71 8.24 -12.51
C THR A 85 7.06 7.86 -11.86
N ILE A 86 7.04 7.31 -10.64
CA ILE A 86 8.27 6.85 -9.95
C ILE A 86 8.98 5.77 -10.77
N MET A 87 8.24 4.79 -11.28
CA MET A 87 8.82 3.72 -12.10
C MET A 87 9.44 4.24 -13.39
N THR A 88 8.88 5.29 -13.99
CA THR A 88 9.41 5.96 -15.19
C THR A 88 10.70 6.75 -14.90
N LEU A 89 10.76 7.44 -13.77
CA LEU A 89 11.91 8.28 -13.39
C LEU A 89 13.14 7.49 -12.92
N VAL A 90 12.96 6.20 -12.60
CA VAL A 90 14.03 5.33 -12.09
C VAL A 90 14.69 4.51 -13.21
N ILE A 91 14.19 4.65 -14.45
CA ILE A 91 14.88 4.23 -15.69
C ILE A 91 16.07 5.16 -15.91
#